data_AF-A0A1M7K0J4-F1
#
_entry.id   AF-A0A1M7K0J4-F1
#
_cell.length_a   1.000
_cell.length_b   1.000
_cell.length_c   1.000
_cell.angle_alpha   90.00
_cell.angle_beta   90.00
_cell.angle_gamma   90.00
#
_symmetry.space_group_name_H-M   'P 1'
#
loop_
_entity.id
_entity.type
_entity.pdbx_description
1 polymer ?
#
loop_
_entity_poly.entity_id
_entity_poly.type
_entity_poly.pdbx_seq_one_letter_code
_entity_poly.pdbx_strand_id
1 'polypeptide(L)' 'MHKTQRNTEYLQDRIEILREELIKIGLRDGLTAPSTVRLSELLDKEIKVYQRKILK' A
#
# COMPACT_ATOMS: atom_id res chain seq x y z
N MET A 1 -8.46 -3.67 -26.59
CA MET A 1 -7.57 -2.68 -25.93
C MET A 1 -7.94 -2.63 -24.44
N HIS A 2 -7.06 -2.15 -23.54
CA HIS A 2 -7.26 -1.96 -22.07
C HIS A 2 -6.70 -3.03 -21.09
N LYS A 3 -5.44 -3.47 -21.26
CA LYS A 3 -4.72 -4.17 -20.16
C LYS A 3 -4.09 -3.22 -19.13
N THR A 4 -3.86 -1.95 -19.48
CA THR A 4 -3.05 -1.03 -18.66
C THR A 4 -3.85 -0.36 -17.54
N GLN A 5 -5.12 -0.04 -17.76
CA GLN A 5 -5.97 0.69 -16.80
C GLN A 5 -6.29 -0.13 -15.54
N ARG A 6 -6.66 -1.42 -15.72
CA ARG A 6 -6.93 -2.34 -14.60
C ARG A 6 -5.77 -2.51 -13.62
N ASN A 7 -4.54 -2.25 -14.06
CA ASN A 7 -3.34 -2.51 -13.25
C ASN A 7 -3.04 -1.35 -12.29
N THR A 8 -3.54 -0.15 -12.58
CA THR A 8 -3.36 1.02 -11.70
C THR A 8 -4.47 1.09 -10.67
N GLU A 9 -5.72 0.84 -11.07
CA GLU A 9 -6.88 0.76 -10.15
C GLU A 9 -6.67 -0.34 -9.09
N TYR A 10 -6.28 -1.55 -9.52
CA TYR A 10 -5.96 -2.64 -8.59
C TYR A 10 -4.86 -2.27 -7.58
N LEU A 11 -3.84 -1.55 -8.04
CA LEU A 11 -2.73 -1.14 -7.20
C LEU A 11 -3.16 -0.06 -6.19
N GLN A 12 -4.05 0.84 -6.62
CA GLN A 12 -4.65 1.85 -5.75
C GLN A 12 -5.51 1.20 -4.66
N ASP A 13 -6.39 0.26 -5.03
CA ASP A 13 -7.21 -0.49 -4.07
C ASP A 13 -6.34 -1.23 -3.05
N ARG A 14 -5.27 -1.86 -3.51
CA ARG A 14 -4.32 -2.55 -2.64
C ARG A 14 -3.62 -1.59 -1.66
N ILE A 15 -3.25 -0.39 -2.11
CA ILE A 15 -2.67 0.65 -1.25
C ILE A 15 -3.68 1.10 -0.18
N GLU A 16 -4.95 1.28 -0.53
CA GLU A 16 -5.99 1.66 0.43
C GLU A 16 -6.21 0.57 1.49
N ILE A 17 -6.31 -0.70 1.07
CA ILE A 17 -6.46 -1.84 1.98
C ILE A 17 -5.28 -1.89 2.97
N LEU A 18 -4.05 -1.79 2.47
CA LEU A 18 -2.85 -1.80 3.30
C LEU A 18 -2.79 -0.60 4.25
N ARG A 19 -3.27 0.57 3.83
CA ARG A 19 -3.36 1.77 4.68
C ARG A 19 -4.32 1.55 5.84
N GLU A 20 -5.52 1.04 5.57
CA GLU A 20 -6.50 0.74 6.62
C GLU A 20 -5.97 -0.29 7.61
N GLU A 21 -5.32 -1.34 7.11
CA GLU A 21 -4.73 -2.37 7.96
C GLU A 21 -3.60 -1.78 8.82
N LEU A 22 -2.75 -0.91 8.25
CA LEU A 22 -1.68 -0.23 8.99
C LEU A 22 -2.22 0.62 10.14
N ILE A 23 -3.32 1.34 9.93
CA ILE A 23 -3.98 2.11 10.99
C ILE A 23 -4.50 1.16 12.07
N LYS A 24 -5.20 0.09 11.69
CA LYS A 24 -5.77 -0.88 12.63
C LYS A 24 -4.68 -1.53 13.49
N ILE A 25 -3.59 -1.99 12.89
CA ILE A 25 -2.51 -2.63 13.66
C ILE A 25 -1.67 -1.62 14.43
N GLY A 26 -1.48 -0.41 13.90
CA GLY A 26 -0.77 0.66 14.61
C GLY A 26 -1.49 1.09 15.89
N LEU A 27 -2.83 1.10 15.88
CA LEU A 27 -3.65 1.34 17.06
C LEU A 27 -3.66 0.16 18.04
N ARG A 28 -3.59 -1.08 17.54
CA ARG A 28 -3.67 -2.30 18.36
C ARG A 28 -2.33 -2.69 18.99
N ASP A 29 -1.26 -2.71 18.19
CA ASP A 29 0.05 -3.25 18.54
C ASP A 29 1.09 -2.14 18.80
N GLY A 30 0.80 -0.91 18.35
CA GLY A 30 1.71 0.23 18.39
C GLY A 30 2.47 0.45 17.07
N LEU A 31 2.86 1.70 16.82
CA LEU A 31 3.53 2.10 15.57
C LEU A 31 4.93 1.51 15.38
N THR A 32 5.58 1.14 16.48
CA THR A 32 6.94 0.56 16.48
C THR A 32 6.95 -0.96 16.56
N ALA A 33 5.78 -1.61 16.64
CA ALA A 33 5.70 -3.07 16.67
C ALA A 33 6.29 -3.65 15.37
N PRO A 34 7.00 -4.79 15.41
CA PRO A 34 7.56 -5.42 14.21
C PRO A 34 6.51 -5.70 13.12
N SER A 35 5.27 -6.02 13.51
CA SER A 35 4.14 -6.19 12.60
C SER A 35 3.80 -4.89 11.87
N THR A 36 3.70 -3.78 12.61
CA THR A 36 3.40 -2.45 12.07
C THR A 36 4.51 -1.95 11.14
N VAL A 37 5.77 -2.12 11.54
CA VAL A 37 6.93 -1.75 10.70
C VAL A 37 6.91 -2.55 9.39
N ARG A 38 6.76 -3.87 9.46
CA ARG A 38 6.73 -4.73 8.26
C ARG A 38 5.59 -4.35 7.31
N LEU A 39 4.41 -4.04 7.83
CA LEU A 39 3.28 -3.63 7.00
C LEU A 39 3.52 -2.25 6.38
N SER A 40 4.15 -1.32 7.11
CA SER A 40 4.51 0.01 6.59
C SER A 40 5.51 -0.07 5.43
N GLU A 41 6.49 -0.97 5.51
CA GLU A 41 7.46 -1.22 4.43
C GLU A 41 6.80 -1.81 3.18
N LEU A 42 5.79 -2.68 3.37
CA LEU A 42 5.02 -3.22 2.25
C LEU A 42 4.19 -2.12 1.58
N LEU A 43 3.51 -1.29 2.36
CA LEU A 43 2.74 -0.15 1.86
C LEU A 43 3.62 0.82 1.05
N ASP A 44 4.82 1.15 1.56
CA ASP A 44 5.78 2.01 0.86
C ASP A 44 6.21 1.41 -0.50
N LYS A 45 6.44 0.09 -0.56
CA LYS A 45 6.77 -0.60 -1.83
C LYS A 45 5.65 -0.47 -2.86
N GLU A 46 4.39 -0.69 -2.45
CA GLU A 46 3.24 -0.58 -3.36
C GLU A 46 3.05 0.86 -3.84
N ILE A 47 3.18 1.86 -2.96
CA ILE A 47 3.14 3.28 -3.31
C ILE A 47 4.23 3.62 -4.34
N LYS A 48 5.47 3.16 -4.15
CA LYS A 48 6.56 3.38 -5.12
C LYS A 48 6.29 2.73 -6.48
N VAL A 49 5.63 1.58 -6.53
CA VAL A 49 5.20 0.97 -7.80
C VAL A 49 4.13 1.84 -8.47
N TYR A 50 3.17 2.35 -7.70
CA TYR A 50 2.08 3.19 -8.19
C TYR A 50 2.59 4.52 -8.75
N GLN A 51 3.43 5.21 -7.98
CA GLN A 51 4.08 6.45 -8.40
C GLN A 51 4.87 6.27 -9.70
N ARG A 52 5.64 5.18 -9.84
CA ARG A 52 6.37 4.88 -11.08
C ARG A 52 5.48 4.61 -12.29
N LYS A 53 4.22 4.24 -12.09
CA LYS A 53 3.25 4.01 -13.17
C LYS A 53 2.54 5.30 -13.60
N ILE A 54 2.44 6.29 -12.72
CA ILE A 54 1.71 7.55 -12.98
C ILE A 54 2.63 8.70 -13.34
N LEU A 55 3.86 8.71 -12.83
CA LEU A 55 4.87 9.73 -13.12
C LEU A 55 5.71 9.41 -14.37
N LYS A 56 5.21 8.54 -15.25
CA LYS A 56 5.80 8.21 -16.56
C LYS A 56 4.91 8.75 -17.67
#